data_AF-E1KUH1-F1
#
_entry.id   AF-E1KUH1-F1
#
_cell.length_a   1.000
_cell.length_b   1.000
_cell.length_c   1.000
_cell.angle_alpha   90.00
_cell.angle_beta   90.00
_cell.angle_gamma   90.00
#
_symmetry.space_group_name_H-M   'P 1'
#
loop_
_entity.id
_entity.type
_entity.pdbx_description
1 polymer ?
#
loop_
_entity_poly.entity_id
_entity_poly.type
_entity_poly.pdbx_seq_one_letter_code
_entity_poly.pdbx_strand_id
1 'polypeptide(L)'
;RKPQPIAEVRKEFDASPRPFLSLPDSHLRDGSIVVQKGQVGFLSDLKRHPTFNPMDLPYAQLSRLKSYIEIRECYHRLYDYEAENHAEDKEDRSRLNHLYDDYVARWGYFNQKANTDIIKMDATGVEMLFLERSENGRYVKADIFDHPTAFSTTELTVAADPMEALGASLNKYGTVELDYMSSLLPDMEESDIISSLEGRIYYNPEENAYEVADKFISGNVIEKAERIESWLLDHPEHEEAKQSLAALRAATPTPIPFADLDFNLGERWIPAKVYGRFASEFFGTDIGVSYHSNMDEYSIVCDHKNANIWHKYAVQGEFRRYDGINLLKHALHNTIPDINKSKEVTDKVTGETKTIKVRDGHAIQMANAKIEEIRQGFVDWLGR
;
A
#
# COMPACT_ATOMS: atom_id res chain seq x y z
N ARG A 1 -48.39 14.09 67.71
CA ARG A 1 -48.15 14.18 66.24
C ARG A 1 -46.90 13.38 65.92
N LYS A 2 -47.03 12.22 65.26
CA LYS A 2 -45.87 11.47 64.75
C LYS A 2 -45.28 12.24 63.56
N PRO A 3 -43.96 12.43 63.47
CA PRO A 3 -43.34 13.06 62.30
C PRO A 3 -43.51 12.13 61.08
N GLN A 4 -43.94 12.69 59.96
CA GLN A 4 -44.01 11.98 58.69
C GLN A 4 -42.58 11.76 58.16
N PRO A 5 -42.29 10.59 57.57
CA PRO A 5 -41.00 10.35 56.93
C PRO A 5 -40.87 11.25 55.70
N ILE A 6 -39.72 11.90 55.55
CA ILE A 6 -39.36 12.65 54.36
C ILE A 6 -39.31 11.65 53.21
N ALA A 7 -40.15 11.86 52.19
CA ALA A 7 -40.13 11.05 50.98
C ALA A 7 -38.75 11.18 50.33
N GLU A 8 -38.03 10.08 50.18
CA GLU A 8 -36.83 10.01 49.34
C GLU A 8 -37.22 10.33 47.90
N VAL A 9 -36.95 11.56 47.47
CA VAL A 9 -37.05 11.96 46.07
C VAL A 9 -35.91 11.26 45.33
N ARG A 10 -36.18 10.07 44.78
CA ARG A 10 -35.33 9.50 43.72
C ARG A 10 -35.37 10.47 42.55
N LYS A 11 -34.31 11.25 42.34
CA LYS A 11 -34.10 11.96 41.08
C LYS A 11 -34.08 10.92 39.97
N GLU A 12 -35.06 10.98 39.08
CA GLU A 12 -35.07 10.16 37.87
C GLU A 12 -33.79 10.44 37.07
N PHE A 13 -33.10 9.38 36.65
CA PHE A 13 -31.92 9.50 35.81
C PHE A 13 -32.35 9.97 34.43
N ASP A 14 -31.93 11.18 34.03
CA ASP A 14 -32.21 11.69 32.69
C ASP A 14 -31.24 11.06 31.68
N ALA A 15 -31.76 10.07 30.95
CA ALA A 15 -31.08 9.33 29.88
C ALA A 15 -31.25 9.99 28.50
N SER A 16 -31.89 11.15 28.40
CA SER A 16 -32.22 11.77 27.12
C SER A 16 -30.95 12.25 26.40
N PRO A 17 -30.74 11.87 25.12
CA PRO A 17 -29.69 12.44 24.29
C PRO A 17 -29.80 13.97 24.22
N ARG A 18 -28.67 14.67 24.28
CA ARG A 18 -28.62 16.13 24.30
C ARG A 18 -27.37 16.65 23.60
N PRO A 19 -27.36 17.92 23.13
CA PRO A 19 -26.15 18.49 22.53
C PRO A 19 -24.95 18.39 23.47
N PHE A 20 -23.81 18.02 22.91
CA PHE A 20 -22.52 18.17 23.57
C PHE A 20 -22.17 19.65 23.62
N LEU A 21 -21.81 20.14 24.80
CA LEU A 21 -21.71 21.58 25.08
C LEU A 21 -20.32 22.16 24.82
N SER A 22 -19.32 21.30 24.68
CA SER A 22 -17.94 21.69 24.41
C SER A 22 -17.58 21.39 22.94
N LEU A 23 -16.54 22.06 22.44
CA LEU A 23 -15.91 21.63 21.19
C LEU A 23 -15.23 20.28 21.45
N PRO A 24 -15.50 19.25 20.63
CA PRO A 24 -14.81 17.97 20.77
C PRO A 24 -13.31 18.14 20.46
N ASP A 25 -12.46 17.67 21.36
CA ASP A 25 -11.02 17.62 21.14
C ASP A 25 -10.66 16.64 20.02
N SER A 26 -9.47 16.84 19.43
CA SER A 26 -8.99 16.13 18.22
C SER A 26 -8.93 14.61 18.38
N HIS A 27 -8.77 14.11 19.61
CA HIS A 27 -8.72 12.68 19.93
C HIS A 27 -10.11 12.03 20.04
N LEU A 28 -11.19 12.81 20.20
CA LEU A 28 -12.53 12.24 20.40
C LEU A 28 -13.13 11.69 19.09
N ARG A 29 -13.83 10.56 19.19
CA ARG A 29 -14.48 9.80 18.10
C ARG A 29 -15.91 9.45 18.47
N ASP A 30 -16.73 9.05 17.48
CA ASP A 30 -18.07 8.52 17.77
C ASP A 30 -17.93 7.27 18.65
N GLY A 31 -18.67 7.24 19.76
CA GLY A 31 -18.52 6.27 20.84
C GLY A 31 -17.56 6.69 21.95
N SER A 32 -16.94 7.88 21.88
CA SER A 32 -16.03 8.33 22.94
C SER A 32 -16.77 8.68 24.21
N ILE A 33 -16.28 8.18 25.35
CA ILE A 33 -16.88 8.43 26.66
C ILE A 33 -16.37 9.76 27.22
N VAL A 34 -17.26 10.63 27.67
CA VAL A 34 -16.94 11.95 28.24
C VAL A 34 -17.79 12.26 29.47
N VAL A 35 -17.42 13.31 30.19
CA VAL A 35 -18.20 13.85 31.32
C VAL A 35 -18.83 15.17 30.92
N GLN A 36 -20.16 15.28 31.00
CA GLN A 36 -20.88 16.53 30.79
C GLN A 36 -21.77 16.83 32.00
N LYS A 37 -21.59 18.02 32.61
CA LYS A 37 -22.34 18.45 33.80
C LYS A 37 -22.33 17.41 34.94
N GLY A 38 -21.21 16.71 35.12
CA GLY A 38 -21.00 15.69 36.16
C GLY A 38 -21.55 14.30 35.84
N GLN A 39 -22.18 14.10 34.68
CA GLN A 39 -22.72 12.82 34.21
C GLN A 39 -21.79 12.23 33.15
N VAL A 40 -21.59 10.90 33.18
CA VAL A 40 -20.78 10.18 32.19
C VAL A 40 -21.71 9.74 31.05
N GLY A 41 -21.23 9.87 29.81
CA GLY A 41 -21.98 9.49 28.61
C GLY A 41 -21.05 9.29 27.43
N PHE A 42 -21.57 8.77 26.32
CA PHE A 42 -20.79 8.60 25.08
C PHE A 42 -21.24 9.60 24.01
N LEU A 43 -20.31 9.96 23.12
CA LEU A 43 -20.55 10.88 22.02
C LEU A 43 -21.04 10.16 20.77
N SER A 44 -21.89 10.82 19.99
CA SER A 44 -22.33 10.37 18.67
C SER A 44 -22.54 11.55 17.73
N ASP A 45 -22.47 11.30 16.42
CA ASP A 45 -22.70 12.28 15.36
C ASP A 45 -21.74 13.49 15.43
N LEU A 46 -20.47 13.24 15.79
CA LEU A 46 -19.45 14.28 15.98
C LEU A 46 -19.26 15.17 14.73
N LYS A 47 -19.43 14.61 13.52
CA LYS A 47 -19.20 15.33 12.26
C LYS A 47 -20.30 16.32 11.92
N ARG A 48 -21.51 16.18 12.47
CA ARG A 48 -22.67 17.03 12.14
C ARG A 48 -23.15 17.78 13.36
N HIS A 49 -23.67 17.05 14.34
CA HIS A 49 -24.22 17.59 15.58
C HIS A 49 -23.75 16.74 16.77
N PRO A 50 -22.58 17.06 17.36
CA PRO A 50 -22.06 16.37 18.53
C PRO A 50 -23.13 16.18 19.61
N THR A 51 -23.51 14.92 19.84
CA THR A 51 -24.59 14.55 20.74
C THR A 51 -24.01 13.73 21.89
N PHE A 52 -24.34 14.14 23.11
CA PHE A 52 -24.01 13.47 24.36
C PHE A 52 -25.15 12.53 24.76
N ASN A 53 -24.83 11.25 24.93
CA ASN A 53 -25.75 10.19 25.33
C ASN A 53 -25.41 9.73 26.75
N PRO A 54 -26.20 10.09 27.78
CA PRO A 54 -25.91 9.70 29.15
C PRO A 54 -25.93 8.18 29.36
N MET A 55 -25.00 7.66 30.17
CA MET A 55 -24.93 6.24 30.51
C MET A 55 -25.44 5.97 31.92
N ASP A 56 -26.42 5.07 32.03
CA ASP A 56 -26.95 4.59 33.31
C ASP A 56 -26.19 3.32 33.74
N LEU A 57 -25.04 3.52 34.40
CA LEU A 57 -24.19 2.44 34.89
C LEU A 57 -24.07 2.50 36.42
N PRO A 58 -23.73 1.38 37.10
CA PRO A 58 -23.46 1.39 38.53
C PRO A 58 -22.42 2.44 38.92
N TYR A 59 -22.60 3.07 40.09
CA TYR A 59 -21.73 4.15 40.57
C TYR A 59 -20.24 3.79 40.54
N ALA A 60 -19.87 2.56 40.88
CA ALA A 60 -18.49 2.09 40.83
C ALA A 60 -17.90 2.12 39.40
N GLN A 61 -18.69 1.78 38.38
CA GLN A 61 -18.26 1.85 36.98
C GLN A 61 -18.17 3.31 36.51
N LEU A 62 -19.14 4.15 36.90
CA LEU A 62 -19.12 5.59 36.57
C LEU A 62 -17.90 6.29 37.20
N SER A 63 -17.60 6.02 38.46
CA SER A 63 -16.41 6.58 39.12
C SER A 63 -15.12 6.11 38.48
N ARG A 64 -15.05 4.84 38.06
CA ARG A 64 -13.88 4.32 37.33
C ARG A 64 -13.72 4.98 35.96
N LEU A 65 -14.81 5.14 35.21
CA LEU A 65 -14.81 5.84 33.93
C LEU A 65 -14.37 7.30 34.08
N LYS A 66 -14.80 7.99 35.14
CA LYS A 66 -14.34 9.37 35.42
C LYS A 66 -12.83 9.46 35.61
N SER A 67 -12.25 8.60 36.46
CA SER A 67 -10.80 8.57 36.65
C SER A 67 -10.05 8.21 35.37
N TYR A 68 -10.60 7.29 34.57
CA TYR A 68 -10.04 6.93 33.27
C TYR A 68 -10.06 8.13 32.28
N ILE A 69 -11.19 8.84 32.19
CA ILE A 69 -11.32 10.01 31.30
C ILE A 69 -10.28 11.07 31.67
N GLU A 70 -10.08 11.36 32.96
CA GLU A 70 -9.07 12.32 33.40
C GLU A 70 -7.65 11.92 32.96
N ILE A 71 -7.31 10.62 33.01
CA ILE A 71 -6.02 10.11 32.51
C ILE A 71 -5.92 10.27 30.99
N ARG A 72 -6.98 9.93 30.24
CA ARG A 72 -7.01 10.08 28.78
C ARG A 72 -6.82 11.54 28.37
N GLU A 73 -7.53 12.47 29.00
CA GLU A 73 -7.40 13.91 28.70
C GLU A 73 -6.01 14.44 29.05
N CYS A 74 -5.40 13.95 30.13
CA CYS A 74 -4.02 14.33 30.50
C CYS A 74 -2.99 13.76 29.51
N TYR A 75 -3.19 12.51 29.07
CA TYR A 75 -2.33 11.84 28.11
C TYR A 75 -2.31 12.57 26.76
N HIS A 76 -3.47 12.85 26.17
CA HIS A 76 -3.51 13.53 24.87
C HIS A 76 -2.96 14.94 24.95
N ARG A 77 -3.23 15.68 26.03
CA ARG A 77 -2.67 17.00 26.24
C ARG A 77 -1.13 16.99 26.30
N LEU A 78 -0.57 16.06 27.07
CA LEU A 78 0.88 15.86 27.14
C LEU A 78 1.44 15.52 25.76
N TYR A 79 0.85 14.52 25.10
CA TYR A 79 1.32 14.04 23.80
C TYR A 79 1.26 15.14 22.73
N ASP A 80 0.14 15.85 22.62
CA ASP A 80 -0.08 16.90 21.62
C ASP A 80 0.86 18.07 21.87
N TYR A 81 1.06 18.50 23.12
CA TYR A 81 2.01 19.55 23.47
C TYR A 81 3.44 19.18 23.06
N GLU A 82 3.89 17.97 23.41
CA GLU A 82 5.24 17.51 23.11
C GLU A 82 5.47 17.29 21.60
N ALA A 83 4.46 16.79 20.89
CA ALA A 83 4.50 16.60 19.44
C ALA A 83 4.58 17.94 18.69
N GLU A 84 3.82 18.95 19.13
CA GLU A 84 3.79 20.26 18.47
C GLU A 84 5.03 21.08 18.79
N ASN A 85 5.41 21.16 20.07
CA ASN A 85 6.46 22.08 20.53
C ASN A 85 7.86 21.45 20.54
N HIS A 86 7.98 20.13 20.35
CA HIS A 86 9.25 19.39 20.43
C HIS A 86 10.01 19.68 21.74
N ALA A 87 9.25 19.84 22.82
CA ALA A 87 9.74 20.23 24.14
C ALA A 87 9.07 19.36 25.21
N GLU A 88 9.84 18.98 26.23
CA GLU A 88 9.35 18.15 27.33
C GLU A 88 8.41 18.93 28.26
N ASP A 89 7.21 18.42 28.50
CA ASP A 89 6.28 18.93 29.53
C ASP A 89 6.35 18.09 30.80
N LYS A 90 7.20 18.53 31.73
CA LYS A 90 7.41 17.86 33.02
C LYS A 90 6.18 17.97 33.93
N GLU A 91 5.39 19.02 33.81
CA GLU A 91 4.25 19.27 34.70
C GLU A 91 3.12 18.31 34.37
N ASP A 92 2.69 18.25 33.10
CA ASP A 92 1.64 17.35 32.68
C ASP A 92 2.07 15.87 32.72
N ARG A 93 3.37 15.57 32.55
CA ARG A 93 3.89 14.20 32.78
C ARG A 93 3.82 13.78 34.25
N SER A 94 4.18 14.68 35.17
CA SER A 94 4.04 14.43 36.61
C SER A 94 2.57 14.24 36.99
N ARG A 95 1.68 15.06 36.42
CA ARG A 95 0.23 14.93 36.58
C ARG A 95 -0.30 13.59 36.06
N LEU A 96 0.11 13.17 34.86
CA LEU A 96 -0.27 11.88 34.28
C LEU A 96 0.17 10.71 35.19
N ASN A 97 1.39 10.77 35.73
CA ASN A 97 1.88 9.80 36.72
C ASN A 97 0.98 9.74 37.95
N HIS A 98 0.66 10.88 38.55
CA HIS A 98 -0.19 10.95 39.73
C HIS A 98 -1.60 10.39 39.47
N LEU A 99 -2.24 10.79 38.37
CA LEU A 99 -3.58 10.30 38.02
C LEU A 99 -3.60 8.79 37.79
N TYR A 100 -2.58 8.26 37.12
CA TYR A 100 -2.45 6.83 36.86
C TYR A 100 -2.18 6.04 38.16
N ASP A 101 -1.27 6.50 39.01
CA ASP A 101 -0.95 5.83 40.28
C ASP A 101 -2.17 5.79 41.21
N ASP A 102 -2.94 6.87 41.26
CA ASP A 102 -4.20 6.98 41.97
C ASP A 102 -5.28 6.02 41.43
N TYR A 103 -5.32 5.81 40.12
CA TYR A 103 -6.22 4.86 39.49
C TYR A 103 -5.83 3.43 39.85
N VAL A 104 -4.54 3.08 39.72
CA VAL A 104 -4.03 1.74 40.02
C VAL A 104 -4.22 1.39 41.50
N ALA A 105 -3.98 2.35 42.41
CA ALA A 105 -4.20 2.14 43.84
C ALA A 105 -5.67 1.83 44.19
N ARG A 106 -6.63 2.39 43.43
CA ARG A 106 -8.07 2.24 43.69
C ARG A 106 -8.72 1.09 42.93
N TRP A 107 -8.30 0.84 41.69
CA TRP A 107 -9.00 -0.04 40.75
C TRP A 107 -8.10 -1.12 40.14
N GLY A 108 -6.78 -1.09 40.38
CA GLY A 108 -5.81 -1.96 39.73
C GLY A 108 -5.40 -1.47 38.34
N TYR A 109 -4.59 -2.27 37.65
CA TYR A 109 -3.99 -1.94 36.35
C TYR A 109 -5.03 -1.89 35.21
N PHE A 110 -4.81 -1.07 34.20
CA PHE A 110 -5.66 -0.91 33.01
C PHE A 110 -5.85 -2.24 32.26
N ASN A 111 -4.78 -3.02 32.11
CA ASN A 111 -4.79 -4.31 31.41
C ASN A 111 -5.30 -5.48 32.25
N GLN A 112 -5.76 -5.24 33.50
CA GLN A 112 -6.56 -6.24 34.20
C GLN A 112 -7.95 -6.34 33.58
N LYS A 113 -8.46 -7.56 33.42
CA LYS A 113 -9.73 -7.84 32.74
C LYS A 113 -10.90 -6.95 33.19
N ALA A 114 -11.04 -6.71 34.50
CA ALA A 114 -12.10 -5.88 35.05
C ALA A 114 -12.04 -4.41 34.61
N ASN A 115 -10.85 -3.88 34.29
CA ASN A 115 -10.65 -2.51 33.83
C ASN A 115 -10.65 -2.44 32.31
N THR A 116 -10.04 -3.42 31.63
CA THR A 116 -10.05 -3.54 30.17
C THR A 116 -11.47 -3.55 29.61
N ASP A 117 -12.40 -4.29 30.23
CA ASP A 117 -13.79 -4.36 29.76
C ASP A 117 -14.53 -3.01 29.90
N ILE A 118 -14.14 -2.15 30.85
CA ILE A 118 -14.72 -0.81 31.04
C ILE A 118 -14.07 0.21 30.11
N ILE A 119 -12.75 0.17 30.00
CA ILE A 119 -11.99 1.07 29.11
C ILE A 119 -12.41 0.85 27.65
N LYS A 120 -12.63 -0.40 27.23
CA LYS A 120 -13.10 -0.73 25.87
C LYS A 120 -14.53 -0.29 25.55
N MET A 121 -15.29 0.21 26.52
CA MET A 121 -16.55 0.89 26.23
C MET A 121 -16.32 2.23 25.53
N ASP A 122 -15.13 2.82 25.72
CA ASP A 122 -14.69 4.03 25.04
C ASP A 122 -14.11 3.69 23.67
N ALA A 123 -14.51 4.45 22.65
CA ALA A 123 -14.06 4.25 21.27
C ALA A 123 -12.53 4.31 21.14
N THR A 124 -11.87 5.19 21.90
CA THR A 124 -10.40 5.33 21.93
C THR A 124 -9.74 4.60 23.10
N GLY A 125 -10.50 3.81 23.86
CA GLY A 125 -9.99 3.17 25.08
C GLY A 125 -8.89 2.14 24.84
N VAL A 126 -8.83 1.53 23.66
CA VAL A 126 -7.75 0.59 23.33
C VAL A 126 -6.38 1.27 23.32
N GLU A 127 -6.30 2.53 22.89
CA GLU A 127 -5.05 3.29 22.85
C GLU A 127 -4.51 3.52 24.27
N MET A 128 -5.40 3.78 25.22
CA MET A 128 -5.04 4.00 26.62
C MET A 128 -4.48 2.75 27.29
N LEU A 129 -4.78 1.55 26.79
CA LEU A 129 -4.20 0.30 27.31
C LEU A 129 -2.69 0.20 27.06
N PHE A 130 -2.14 0.96 26.10
CA PHE A 130 -0.71 1.02 25.83
C PHE A 130 0.09 1.80 26.86
N LEU A 131 -0.57 2.48 27.81
CA LEU A 131 0.09 3.05 28.98
C LEU A 131 0.73 2.00 29.90
N GLU A 132 0.41 0.72 29.68
CA GLU A 132 0.97 -0.41 30.39
C GLU A 132 1.59 -1.43 29.44
N ARG A 133 2.81 -1.86 29.77
CA ARG A 133 3.51 -2.96 29.12
C ARG A 133 3.51 -4.18 30.03
N SER A 134 3.53 -5.36 29.43
CA SER A 134 3.64 -6.63 30.17
C SER A 134 5.09 -7.11 30.12
N GLU A 135 5.76 -7.11 31.27
CA GLU A 135 7.11 -7.66 31.42
C GLU A 135 7.08 -8.80 32.43
N ASN A 136 7.44 -10.01 32.00
CA ASN A 136 7.48 -11.21 32.85
C ASN A 136 6.15 -11.46 33.62
N GLY A 137 5.01 -11.14 33.00
CA GLY A 137 3.68 -11.29 33.60
C GLY A 137 3.31 -10.21 34.63
N ARG A 138 4.08 -9.11 34.71
CA ARG A 138 3.76 -7.92 35.51
C ARG A 138 3.47 -6.73 34.60
N TYR A 139 2.58 -5.86 35.05
CA TYR A 139 2.28 -4.60 34.37
C TYR A 139 3.28 -3.52 34.79
N VAL A 140 3.93 -2.91 33.82
CA VAL A 140 4.92 -1.83 33.98
C VAL A 140 4.43 -0.61 33.21
N LYS A 141 4.69 0.59 33.73
CA LYS A 141 4.38 1.86 33.04
C LYS A 141 5.08 1.94 31.68
N ALA A 142 4.41 2.53 30.70
CA ALA A 142 5.01 2.86 29.40
C ALA A 142 6.06 3.99 29.50
N ASP A 143 6.85 4.18 28.44
CA ASP A 143 7.95 5.16 28.42
C ASP A 143 7.47 6.61 28.58
N ILE A 144 6.22 6.90 28.18
CA ILE A 144 5.60 8.23 28.34
C ILE A 144 5.44 8.65 29.81
N PHE A 145 5.67 7.77 30.79
CA PHE A 145 5.70 8.20 32.18
C PHE A 145 7.07 8.75 32.62
N ASP A 146 8.13 8.53 31.84
CA ASP A 146 9.52 8.85 32.18
C ASP A 146 10.10 9.95 31.28
N HIS A 147 9.95 9.85 29.95
CA HIS A 147 10.54 10.80 28.98
C HIS A 147 9.66 11.02 27.73
N PRO A 148 9.91 12.06 26.92
CA PRO A 148 9.14 12.31 25.69
C PRO A 148 9.19 11.14 24.71
N THR A 149 8.00 10.74 24.26
CA THR A 149 7.82 9.69 23.23
C THR A 149 7.25 10.26 21.92
N ALA A 150 6.86 11.54 21.92
CA ALA A 150 6.28 12.22 20.76
C ALA A 150 7.34 12.73 19.76
N PHE A 151 8.59 12.91 20.21
CA PHE A 151 9.72 13.35 19.40
C PHE A 151 11.01 12.64 19.84
N SER A 152 12.03 12.62 18.97
CA SER A 152 13.33 12.05 19.32
C SER A 152 14.08 13.00 20.26
N THR A 153 14.42 12.54 21.46
CA THR A 153 15.27 13.26 22.41
C THR A 153 16.76 13.00 22.19
N THR A 154 17.10 11.95 21.44
CA THR A 154 18.48 11.60 21.11
C THR A 154 18.81 12.21 19.76
N GLU A 155 19.05 13.52 19.73
CA GLU A 155 19.75 14.10 18.60
C GLU A 155 21.23 13.74 18.75
N LEU A 156 21.80 13.10 17.72
CA LEU A 156 23.24 12.97 17.64
C LEU A 156 23.83 14.38 17.66
N THR A 157 24.65 14.70 18.65
CA THR A 157 25.26 16.02 18.78
C THR A 157 26.61 16.11 18.10
N VAL A 158 27.32 14.98 17.99
CA VAL A 158 28.64 14.86 17.34
C VAL A 158 28.70 13.48 16.69
N ALA A 159 29.04 13.43 15.40
CA ALA A 159 29.33 12.18 14.69
C ALA A 159 30.82 11.84 14.79
N ALA A 160 31.15 10.55 14.83
CA ALA A 160 32.53 10.08 14.81
C ALA A 160 33.15 10.13 13.41
N ASP A 161 32.34 9.97 12.36
CA ASP A 161 32.77 9.99 10.97
C ASP A 161 31.68 10.52 9.99
N PRO A 162 32.05 10.88 8.74
CA PRO A 162 31.11 11.31 7.70
C PRO A 162 29.98 10.31 7.38
N MET A 163 30.21 9.01 7.58
CA MET A 163 29.20 7.98 7.33
C MET A 163 28.13 7.98 8.41
N GLU A 164 28.51 8.17 9.67
CA GLU A 164 27.58 8.34 10.79
C GLU A 164 26.78 9.64 10.65
N ALA A 165 27.43 10.74 10.22
CA ALA A 165 26.74 11.99 9.91
C ALA A 165 25.73 11.82 8.77
N LEU A 166 26.09 11.11 7.70
CA LEU A 166 25.18 10.79 6.60
C LEU A 166 23.98 9.97 7.10
N GLY A 167 24.22 8.94 7.91
CA GLY A 167 23.17 8.13 8.52
C GLY A 167 22.23 8.97 9.40
N ALA A 168 22.78 9.89 10.20
CA ALA A 168 22.00 10.82 11.01
C ALA A 168 21.14 11.75 10.15
N SER A 169 21.69 12.30 9.05
CA SER A 169 20.94 13.13 8.10
C SER A 169 19.77 12.38 7.48
N LEU A 170 20.01 11.15 7.01
CA LEU A 170 18.98 10.31 6.40
C LEU A 170 17.90 9.91 7.42
N ASN A 171 18.28 9.62 8.67
CA ASN A 171 17.31 9.31 9.72
C ASN A 171 16.45 10.52 10.11
N LYS A 172 17.02 11.73 10.08
CA LYS A 172 16.31 12.96 10.50
C LYS A 172 15.48 13.58 9.37
N TYR A 173 16.02 13.65 8.16
CA TYR A 173 15.41 14.38 7.03
C TYR A 173 15.01 13.48 5.86
N GLY A 174 15.55 12.26 5.77
CA GLY A 174 15.35 11.37 4.61
C GLY A 174 16.16 11.78 3.37
N THR A 175 16.97 12.83 3.48
CA THR A 175 17.82 13.40 2.42
C THR A 175 19.24 13.65 2.93
N VAL A 176 20.17 13.92 2.01
CA VAL A 176 21.55 14.29 2.34
C VAL A 176 21.59 15.81 2.56
N GLU A 177 21.58 16.22 3.83
CA GLU A 177 21.62 17.62 4.25
C GLU A 177 23.03 17.98 4.73
N LEU A 178 23.81 18.61 3.85
CA LEU A 178 25.22 18.93 4.11
C LEU A 178 25.39 19.90 5.28
N ASP A 179 24.52 20.90 5.42
CA ASP A 179 24.55 21.83 6.55
C ASP A 179 24.40 21.11 7.90
N TYR A 180 23.50 20.13 7.96
CA TYR A 180 23.29 19.32 9.16
C TYR A 180 24.50 18.40 9.41
N MET A 181 25.02 17.75 8.38
CA MET A 181 26.20 16.88 8.52
C MET A 181 27.44 17.65 8.99
N SER A 182 27.67 18.85 8.45
CA SER A 182 28.74 19.76 8.89
C SER A 182 28.56 20.19 10.35
N SER A 183 27.32 20.37 10.82
CA SER A 183 27.04 20.68 12.23
C SER A 183 27.43 19.55 13.20
N LEU A 184 27.43 18.29 12.72
CA LEU A 184 27.82 17.11 13.50
C LEU A 184 29.32 16.84 13.48
N LEU A 185 30.04 17.43 12.52
CA LEU A 185 31.48 17.25 12.30
C LEU A 185 32.19 18.62 12.31
N PRO A 186 32.27 19.29 13.48
CA PRO A 186 32.80 20.65 13.57
C PRO A 186 34.28 20.77 13.18
N ASP A 187 35.02 19.67 13.14
CA ASP A 187 36.44 19.60 12.80
C ASP A 187 36.70 19.28 11.30
N MET A 188 35.65 19.16 10.47
CA MET A 188 35.78 18.85 9.03
C MET A 188 35.12 19.92 8.16
N GLU A 189 35.73 20.24 7.02
CA GLU A 189 35.10 21.08 6.01
C GLU A 189 34.12 20.25 5.16
N GLU A 190 33.10 20.91 4.60
CA GLU A 190 32.07 20.26 3.76
C GLU A 190 32.68 19.52 2.56
N SER A 191 33.72 20.07 1.94
CA SER A 191 34.48 19.46 0.85
C SER A 191 35.16 18.14 1.28
N ASP A 192 35.68 18.07 2.51
CA ASP A 192 36.28 16.87 3.08
C ASP A 192 35.22 15.81 3.41
N ILE A 193 34.03 16.24 3.83
CA ILE A 193 32.88 15.36 4.04
C ILE A 193 32.42 14.75 2.71
N ILE A 194 32.24 15.56 1.67
CA ILE A 194 31.83 15.10 0.33
C ILE A 194 32.84 14.12 -0.25
N SER A 195 34.14 14.46 -0.19
CA SER A 195 35.20 13.58 -0.70
C SER A 195 35.30 12.26 0.08
N SER A 196 35.08 12.28 1.39
CA SER A 196 35.01 11.05 2.20
C SER A 196 33.83 10.14 1.85
N LEU A 197 32.79 10.72 1.23
CA LEU A 197 31.57 10.03 0.81
C LEU A 197 31.52 9.77 -0.71
N GLU A 198 32.66 9.88 -1.40
CA GLU A 198 32.77 9.59 -2.83
C GLU A 198 32.27 8.16 -3.14
N GLY A 199 31.39 8.04 -4.14
CA GLY A 199 30.76 6.77 -4.51
C GLY A 199 29.62 6.32 -3.59
N ARG A 200 29.28 7.10 -2.55
CA ARG A 200 28.10 6.89 -1.68
C ARG A 200 27.03 7.94 -1.91
N ILE A 201 27.42 9.16 -2.23
CA ILE A 201 26.53 10.24 -2.60
C ILE A 201 26.89 10.80 -3.97
N TYR A 202 25.90 11.34 -4.67
CA TYR A 202 26.06 11.99 -5.97
C TYR A 202 25.26 13.27 -6.01
N TYR A 203 25.82 14.30 -6.62
CA TYR A 203 25.13 15.57 -6.81
C TYR A 203 24.07 15.43 -7.91
N ASN A 204 22.84 15.85 -7.63
CA ASN A 204 21.75 15.91 -8.59
C ASN A 204 21.50 17.39 -8.99
N PRO A 205 21.87 17.80 -10.22
CA PRO A 205 21.67 19.18 -10.69
C PRO A 205 20.21 19.61 -10.82
N GLU A 206 19.26 18.67 -10.98
CA GLU A 206 17.83 19.01 -11.09
C GLU A 206 17.24 19.45 -9.74
N GLU A 207 17.68 18.80 -8.66
CA GLU A 207 17.24 19.08 -7.28
C GLU A 207 18.18 20.05 -6.56
N ASN A 208 19.32 20.37 -7.16
CA ASN A 208 20.39 21.19 -6.57
C ASN A 208 20.80 20.68 -5.18
N ALA A 209 20.88 19.35 -5.04
CA ALA A 209 21.13 18.66 -3.77
C ALA A 209 21.87 17.33 -4.00
N TYR A 210 22.47 16.80 -2.93
CA TYR A 210 23.08 15.47 -2.96
C TYR A 210 22.06 14.38 -2.69
N GLU A 211 22.22 13.26 -3.39
CA GLU A 211 21.43 12.06 -3.19
C GLU A 211 22.33 10.86 -2.92
N VAL A 212 21.83 9.90 -2.14
CA VAL A 212 22.52 8.62 -1.94
C VAL A 212 22.57 7.82 -3.25
N ALA A 213 23.66 7.09 -3.45
CA ALA A 213 23.90 6.29 -4.65
C ALA A 213 22.73 5.35 -4.99
N ASP A 214 22.15 4.69 -3.97
CA ASP A 214 21.03 3.78 -4.13
C ASP A 214 19.78 4.47 -4.72
N LYS A 215 19.56 5.74 -4.39
CA LYS A 215 18.46 6.55 -4.93
C LYS A 215 18.83 7.11 -6.30
N PHE A 216 20.02 7.70 -6.40
CA PHE A 216 20.48 8.39 -7.59
C PHE A 216 20.59 7.43 -8.80
N ILE A 217 21.21 6.26 -8.61
CA ILE A 217 21.45 5.21 -9.61
C ILE A 217 20.22 4.29 -9.80
N SER A 218 19.06 4.64 -9.24
CA SER A 218 17.82 3.91 -9.45
C SER A 218 16.96 4.47 -10.60
N GLY A 219 16.09 3.63 -11.16
CA GLY A 219 15.12 4.03 -12.18
C GLY A 219 15.70 4.12 -13.59
N ASN A 220 15.19 5.04 -14.41
CA ASN A 220 15.65 5.20 -15.79
C ASN A 220 16.99 5.96 -15.84
N VAL A 221 18.08 5.23 -15.57
CA VAL A 221 19.44 5.79 -15.53
C VAL A 221 19.89 6.39 -16.86
N ILE A 222 19.39 5.89 -17.99
CA ILE A 222 19.71 6.39 -19.34
C ILE A 222 19.15 7.81 -19.48
N GLU A 223 17.86 7.98 -19.21
CA GLU A 223 17.21 9.29 -19.29
C GLU A 223 17.80 10.28 -18.29
N LYS A 224 18.10 9.84 -17.05
CA LYS A 224 18.79 10.69 -16.07
C LYS A 224 20.16 11.15 -16.58
N ALA A 225 20.94 10.25 -17.18
CA ALA A 225 22.26 10.58 -17.74
C ALA A 225 22.14 11.61 -18.86
N GLU A 226 21.17 11.46 -19.77
CA GLU A 226 20.92 12.39 -20.87
C GLU A 226 20.54 13.79 -20.37
N ARG A 227 19.72 13.88 -19.32
CA ARG A 227 19.34 15.16 -18.70
C ARG A 227 20.53 15.86 -18.04
N ILE A 228 21.34 15.13 -17.27
CA ILE A 228 22.54 15.69 -16.64
C ILE A 228 23.58 16.10 -17.68
N GLU A 229 23.77 15.31 -18.73
CA GLU A 229 24.63 15.66 -19.86
C GLU A 229 24.16 16.94 -20.55
N SER A 230 22.86 17.09 -20.75
CA SER A 230 22.28 18.32 -21.31
C SER A 230 22.52 19.53 -20.40
N TRP A 231 22.34 19.37 -19.09
CA TRP A 231 22.59 20.43 -18.10
C TRP A 231 24.07 20.85 -18.04
N LEU A 232 24.99 19.89 -18.20
CA LEU A 232 26.44 20.13 -18.25
C LEU A 232 26.89 20.91 -19.48
N LEU A 233 26.11 20.96 -20.56
CA LEU A 233 26.41 21.82 -21.71
C LEU A 233 26.36 23.31 -21.33
N ASP A 234 25.45 23.67 -20.44
CA ASP A 234 25.29 25.04 -19.93
C ASP A 234 26.21 25.34 -18.74
N HIS A 235 26.70 24.31 -18.04
CA HIS A 235 27.55 24.41 -16.84
C HIS A 235 28.80 23.50 -16.92
N PRO A 236 29.73 23.75 -17.86
CA PRO A 236 30.83 22.83 -18.16
C PRO A 236 31.90 22.74 -17.06
N GLU A 237 31.93 23.69 -16.11
CA GLU A 237 32.93 23.73 -15.04
C GLU A 237 32.49 22.99 -13.75
N HIS A 238 31.29 22.40 -13.72
CA HIS A 238 30.78 21.73 -12.51
C HIS A 238 31.30 20.29 -12.42
N GLU A 239 32.29 20.05 -11.55
CA GLU A 239 32.99 18.77 -11.45
C GLU A 239 32.15 17.66 -10.81
N GLU A 240 31.35 17.98 -9.80
CA GLU A 240 30.49 17.03 -9.08
C GLU A 240 29.40 16.47 -10.00
N ALA A 241 28.82 17.31 -10.86
CA ALA A 241 27.86 16.87 -11.88
C ALA A 241 28.52 15.95 -12.92
N LYS A 242 29.80 16.16 -13.27
CA LYS A 242 30.55 15.24 -14.16
C LYS A 242 30.76 13.88 -13.50
N GLN A 243 31.09 13.85 -12.20
CA GLN A 243 31.22 12.60 -11.44
C GLN A 243 29.89 11.84 -11.38
N SER A 244 28.78 12.54 -11.11
CA SER A 244 27.43 11.99 -11.16
C SER A 244 27.09 11.39 -12.53
N LEU A 245 27.42 12.09 -13.62
CA LEU A 245 27.22 11.58 -14.97
C LEU A 245 28.05 10.30 -15.24
N ALA A 246 29.31 10.27 -14.79
CA ALA A 246 30.17 9.10 -14.93
C ALA A 246 29.59 7.88 -14.19
N ALA A 247 29.02 8.09 -13.00
CA ALA A 247 28.37 7.03 -12.23
C ALA A 247 27.12 6.47 -12.93
N LEU A 248 26.26 7.33 -13.49
CA LEU A 248 25.09 6.89 -14.25
C LEU A 248 25.48 6.13 -15.53
N ARG A 249 26.54 6.57 -16.22
CA ARG A 249 27.08 5.86 -17.39
C ARG A 249 27.63 4.49 -17.02
N ALA A 250 28.35 4.39 -15.90
CA ALA A 250 28.86 3.12 -15.41
C ALA A 250 27.73 2.14 -15.01
N ALA A 251 26.60 2.68 -14.53
CA ALA A 251 25.42 1.90 -14.16
C ALA A 251 24.44 1.65 -15.31
N THR A 252 24.73 2.11 -16.53
CA THR A 252 23.85 1.92 -17.68
C THR A 252 23.78 0.42 -18.04
N PRO A 253 22.60 -0.21 -18.04
CA PRO A 253 22.45 -1.62 -18.39
C PRO A 253 22.90 -1.89 -19.82
N THR A 254 23.41 -3.11 -20.06
CA THR A 254 23.72 -3.56 -21.42
C THR A 254 22.44 -3.59 -22.26
N PRO A 255 22.40 -2.94 -23.44
CA PRO A 255 21.25 -3.00 -24.33
C PRO A 255 20.94 -4.45 -24.71
N ILE A 256 19.68 -4.86 -24.59
CA ILE A 256 19.24 -6.20 -24.99
C ILE A 256 19.09 -6.22 -26.51
N PRO A 257 19.84 -7.06 -27.24
CA PRO A 257 19.72 -7.13 -28.69
C PRO A 257 18.38 -7.78 -29.08
N PHE A 258 17.83 -7.40 -30.23
CA PHE A 258 16.55 -7.92 -30.71
C PHE A 258 16.51 -9.45 -30.82
N ALA A 259 17.63 -10.08 -31.14
CA ALA A 259 17.74 -11.53 -31.22
C ALA A 259 17.53 -12.26 -29.89
N ASP A 260 17.75 -11.57 -28.76
CA ASP A 260 17.54 -12.11 -27.41
C ASP A 260 16.12 -11.80 -26.89
N LEU A 261 15.30 -11.11 -27.69
CA LEU A 261 13.90 -10.82 -27.37
C LEU A 261 13.00 -11.91 -27.95
N ASP A 262 12.25 -12.58 -27.08
CA ASP A 262 11.24 -13.56 -27.48
C ASP A 262 9.87 -12.87 -27.61
N PHE A 263 9.31 -12.88 -28.82
CA PHE A 263 8.03 -12.24 -29.13
C PHE A 263 6.97 -13.28 -29.45
N ASN A 264 5.99 -13.43 -28.56
CA ASN A 264 4.86 -14.30 -28.82
C ASN A 264 3.76 -13.58 -29.63
N LEU A 265 3.04 -14.34 -30.44
CA LEU A 265 1.83 -13.82 -31.09
C LEU A 265 0.74 -13.59 -30.04
N GLY A 266 0.24 -12.34 -29.94
CA GLY A 266 -0.85 -11.98 -29.03
C GLY A 266 -0.40 -11.23 -27.77
N GLU A 267 0.87 -10.86 -27.64
CA GLU A 267 1.31 -9.89 -26.64
C GLU A 267 0.51 -8.58 -26.69
N ARG A 268 0.04 -8.10 -25.53
CA ARG A 268 -0.91 -6.96 -25.43
C ARG A 268 -0.27 -5.61 -25.73
N TRP A 269 1.05 -5.52 -25.55
CA TRP A 269 1.82 -4.30 -25.77
C TRP A 269 2.18 -4.11 -27.26
N ILE A 270 2.08 -5.16 -28.08
CA ILE A 270 2.27 -5.06 -29.53
C ILE A 270 1.01 -4.47 -30.17
N PRO A 271 1.12 -3.40 -30.99
CA PRO A 271 -0.03 -2.79 -31.63
C PRO A 271 -0.79 -3.79 -32.53
N ALA A 272 -2.12 -3.85 -32.40
CA ALA A 272 -2.97 -4.79 -33.14
C ALA A 272 -2.80 -4.72 -34.68
N LYS A 273 -2.42 -3.55 -35.21
CA LYS A 273 -2.12 -3.36 -36.64
C LYS A 273 -0.96 -4.24 -37.13
N VAL A 274 0.01 -4.55 -36.26
CA VAL A 274 1.12 -5.45 -36.57
C VAL A 274 0.59 -6.86 -36.82
N TYR A 275 -0.34 -7.33 -35.97
CA TYR A 275 -1.00 -8.62 -36.16
C TYR A 275 -1.87 -8.67 -37.41
N GLY A 276 -2.55 -7.57 -37.75
CA GLY A 276 -3.30 -7.46 -39.00
C GLY A 276 -2.38 -7.62 -40.22
N ARG A 277 -1.25 -6.92 -40.24
CA ARG A 277 -0.26 -7.05 -41.34
C ARG A 277 0.28 -8.48 -41.46
N PHE A 278 0.70 -9.07 -40.35
CA PHE A 278 1.13 -10.47 -40.31
C PHE A 278 0.05 -11.41 -40.85
N ALA A 279 -1.18 -11.31 -40.33
CA ALA A 279 -2.28 -12.17 -40.73
C ALA A 279 -2.58 -12.02 -42.23
N SER A 280 -2.56 -10.78 -42.74
CA SER A 280 -2.80 -10.53 -44.15
C SER A 280 -1.77 -11.21 -45.07
N GLU A 281 -0.49 -11.12 -44.71
CA GLU A 281 0.60 -11.76 -45.44
C GLU A 281 0.56 -13.29 -45.29
N PHE A 282 0.28 -13.81 -44.09
CA PHE A 282 0.24 -15.23 -43.79
C PHE A 282 -0.90 -15.96 -44.51
N PHE A 283 -2.11 -15.38 -44.50
CA PHE A 283 -3.28 -15.98 -45.15
C PHE A 283 -3.40 -15.60 -46.63
N GLY A 284 -2.73 -14.52 -47.09
CA GLY A 284 -2.80 -14.03 -48.46
C GLY A 284 -4.14 -13.37 -48.79
N THR A 285 -4.73 -12.63 -47.84
CA THR A 285 -5.96 -11.83 -48.00
C THR A 285 -5.97 -10.72 -46.96
N ASP A 286 -6.71 -9.63 -47.16
CA ASP A 286 -6.74 -8.54 -46.19
C ASP A 286 -7.48 -8.94 -44.89
N ILE A 287 -6.80 -8.81 -43.76
CA ILE A 287 -7.28 -9.13 -42.42
C ILE A 287 -7.00 -7.94 -41.49
N GLY A 288 -8.07 -7.35 -40.99
CA GLY A 288 -8.02 -6.33 -39.94
C GLY A 288 -8.04 -6.97 -38.55
N VAL A 289 -7.14 -6.55 -37.67
CA VAL A 289 -7.12 -6.96 -36.26
C VAL A 289 -7.23 -5.73 -35.37
N SER A 290 -8.18 -5.78 -34.43
CA SER A 290 -8.43 -4.74 -33.43
C SER A 290 -8.41 -5.35 -32.05
N TYR A 291 -7.85 -4.64 -31.07
CA TYR A 291 -7.81 -5.07 -29.67
C TYR A 291 -8.70 -4.19 -28.80
N HIS A 292 -9.58 -4.82 -28.02
CA HIS A 292 -10.49 -4.17 -27.09
C HIS A 292 -9.98 -4.37 -25.66
N SER A 293 -9.28 -3.38 -25.12
CA SER A 293 -8.60 -3.46 -23.81
C SER A 293 -9.54 -3.67 -22.62
N ASN A 294 -10.79 -3.20 -22.71
CA ASN A 294 -11.80 -3.38 -21.68
C ASN A 294 -12.28 -4.83 -21.51
N MET A 295 -12.16 -5.65 -22.55
CA MET A 295 -12.61 -7.05 -22.57
C MET A 295 -11.46 -8.04 -22.72
N ASP A 296 -10.21 -7.58 -22.89
CA ASP A 296 -9.05 -8.37 -23.30
C ASP A 296 -9.36 -9.24 -24.53
N GLU A 297 -10.05 -8.66 -25.53
CA GLU A 297 -10.54 -9.39 -26.70
C GLU A 297 -9.97 -8.85 -28.02
N TYR A 298 -9.50 -9.76 -28.88
CA TYR A 298 -9.16 -9.44 -30.27
C TYR A 298 -10.37 -9.67 -31.18
N SER A 299 -10.70 -8.64 -31.94
CA SER A 299 -11.67 -8.70 -33.04
C SER A 299 -10.92 -8.81 -34.36
N ILE A 300 -11.34 -9.77 -35.19
CA ILE A 300 -10.72 -10.05 -36.48
C ILE A 300 -11.77 -9.87 -37.57
N VAL A 301 -11.49 -8.98 -38.52
CA VAL A 301 -12.35 -8.70 -39.67
C VAL A 301 -11.65 -9.20 -40.92
N CYS A 302 -12.35 -9.99 -41.72
CA CYS A 302 -11.86 -10.56 -42.97
C CYS A 302 -13.01 -10.55 -43.98
N ASP A 303 -13.00 -9.60 -44.92
CA ASP A 303 -14.09 -9.41 -45.89
C ASP A 303 -14.15 -10.56 -46.90
N HIS A 304 -12.99 -11.06 -47.32
CA HIS A 304 -12.87 -12.10 -48.34
C HIS A 304 -12.02 -13.26 -47.84
N LYS A 305 -12.68 -14.41 -47.58
CA LYS A 305 -12.00 -15.64 -47.16
C LYS A 305 -11.56 -16.44 -48.38
N ASN A 306 -10.29 -16.84 -48.42
CA ASN A 306 -9.70 -17.62 -49.50
C ASN A 306 -9.52 -19.10 -49.12
N ALA A 307 -8.92 -19.89 -50.01
CA ALA A 307 -8.67 -21.32 -49.78
C ALA A 307 -7.73 -21.61 -48.59
N ASN A 308 -6.81 -20.69 -48.28
CA ASN A 308 -5.93 -20.84 -47.12
C ASN A 308 -6.74 -20.85 -45.81
N ILE A 309 -7.73 -19.94 -45.69
CA ILE A 309 -8.60 -19.85 -44.52
C ILE A 309 -9.61 -21.00 -44.46
N TRP A 310 -10.21 -21.38 -45.59
CA TRP A 310 -11.29 -22.37 -45.63
C TRP A 310 -10.83 -23.82 -45.56
N HIS A 311 -9.61 -24.11 -46.02
CA HIS A 311 -9.10 -25.46 -46.22
C HIS A 311 -7.73 -25.70 -45.60
N LYS A 312 -6.71 -24.87 -45.88
CA LYS A 312 -5.32 -25.12 -45.43
C LYS A 312 -5.17 -24.99 -43.91
N TYR A 313 -5.73 -23.93 -43.35
CA TYR A 313 -5.75 -23.61 -41.93
C TYR A 313 -7.14 -23.81 -41.35
N ALA A 314 -7.76 -24.96 -41.62
CA ALA A 314 -9.07 -25.26 -41.08
C ALA A 314 -9.11 -26.68 -40.50
N VAL A 315 -9.89 -26.84 -39.43
CA VAL A 315 -10.15 -28.13 -38.80
C VAL A 315 -11.64 -28.40 -38.81
N GLN A 316 -12.02 -29.54 -39.40
CA GLN A 316 -13.41 -30.00 -39.41
C GLN A 316 -13.70 -30.76 -38.12
N GLY A 317 -14.50 -30.19 -37.23
CA GLY A 317 -15.12 -30.92 -36.14
C GLY A 317 -16.44 -31.57 -36.59
N GLU A 318 -17.00 -32.43 -35.74
CA GLU A 318 -18.28 -33.09 -36.03
C GLU A 318 -19.45 -32.10 -36.15
N PHE A 319 -19.51 -31.10 -35.27
CA PHE A 319 -20.61 -30.15 -35.21
C PHE A 319 -20.36 -28.84 -35.96
N ARG A 320 -19.09 -28.45 -36.14
CA ARG A 320 -18.72 -27.19 -36.82
C ARG A 320 -17.31 -27.28 -37.40
N ARG A 321 -17.04 -26.43 -38.40
CA ARG A 321 -15.69 -26.16 -38.90
C ARG A 321 -15.05 -25.01 -38.14
N TYR A 322 -13.80 -25.17 -37.77
CA TYR A 322 -12.93 -24.12 -37.26
C TYR A 322 -12.05 -23.63 -38.42
N ASP A 323 -12.37 -22.46 -38.98
CA ASP A 323 -11.61 -21.88 -40.08
C ASP A 323 -10.34 -21.14 -39.60
N GLY A 324 -9.52 -20.68 -40.54
CA GLY A 324 -8.25 -20.03 -40.23
C GLY A 324 -8.38 -18.76 -39.39
N ILE A 325 -9.51 -18.04 -39.51
CA ILE A 325 -9.78 -16.84 -38.69
C ILE A 325 -10.11 -17.24 -37.25
N ASN A 326 -10.90 -18.29 -37.05
CA ASN A 326 -11.15 -18.82 -35.70
C ASN A 326 -9.85 -19.35 -35.06
N LEU A 327 -9.02 -20.05 -35.82
CA LEU A 327 -7.73 -20.53 -35.32
C LEU A 327 -6.76 -19.38 -35.03
N LEU A 328 -6.72 -18.32 -35.85
CA LEU A 328 -5.95 -17.11 -35.60
C LEU A 328 -6.42 -16.41 -34.31
N LYS A 329 -7.73 -16.34 -34.05
CA LYS A 329 -8.27 -15.80 -32.80
C LYS A 329 -7.77 -16.60 -31.59
N HIS A 330 -7.81 -17.93 -31.67
CA HIS A 330 -7.25 -18.79 -30.63
C HIS A 330 -5.72 -18.63 -30.48
N ALA A 331 -5.00 -18.42 -31.59
CA ALA A 331 -3.57 -18.15 -31.58
C ALA A 331 -3.23 -16.85 -30.83
N LEU A 332 -3.92 -15.75 -31.13
CA LEU A 332 -3.78 -14.45 -30.46
C LEU A 332 -4.13 -14.48 -28.96
N HIS A 333 -5.09 -15.33 -28.57
CA HIS A 333 -5.47 -15.50 -27.17
C HIS A 333 -4.64 -16.54 -26.42
N ASN A 334 -3.67 -17.17 -27.08
CA ASN A 334 -2.93 -18.31 -26.52
C ASN A 334 -3.84 -19.43 -26.00
N THR A 335 -4.91 -19.77 -26.74
CA THR A 335 -5.88 -20.82 -26.37
C THR A 335 -6.03 -21.87 -27.46
N ILE A 336 -6.74 -22.97 -27.16
CA ILE A 336 -7.09 -24.03 -28.11
C ILE A 336 -8.62 -24.16 -28.11
N PRO A 337 -9.28 -24.30 -29.28
CA PRO A 337 -10.71 -24.52 -29.33
C PRO A 337 -11.10 -25.84 -28.65
N ASP A 338 -12.18 -25.81 -27.86
CA ASP A 338 -12.78 -27.04 -27.33
C ASP A 338 -13.63 -27.72 -28.41
N ILE A 339 -13.17 -28.88 -28.90
CA ILE A 339 -13.84 -29.65 -29.96
C ILE A 339 -14.38 -30.93 -29.35
N ASN A 340 -15.69 -31.14 -29.51
CA ASN A 340 -16.40 -32.31 -29.02
C ASN A 340 -16.93 -33.16 -30.18
N LYS A 341 -17.07 -34.46 -29.93
CA LYS A 341 -17.69 -35.46 -30.81
C LYS A 341 -18.76 -36.26 -30.07
N SER A 342 -19.71 -36.81 -30.82
CA SER A 342 -20.71 -37.72 -30.29
C SER A 342 -20.08 -39.08 -30.02
N LYS A 343 -20.38 -39.67 -28.87
CA LYS A 343 -20.01 -41.03 -28.53
C LYS A 343 -21.23 -41.75 -27.97
N GLU A 344 -21.59 -42.87 -28.58
CA GLU A 344 -22.61 -43.76 -28.04
C GLU A 344 -22.01 -44.55 -26.88
N VAL A 345 -22.71 -44.52 -25.75
CA VAL A 345 -22.37 -45.28 -24.54
C VAL A 345 -23.57 -46.11 -24.17
N THR A 346 -23.38 -47.43 -24.14
CA THR A 346 -24.39 -48.37 -23.67
C THR A 346 -24.39 -48.40 -22.15
N ASP A 347 -25.56 -48.16 -21.55
CA ASP A 347 -25.75 -48.29 -20.12
C ASP A 347 -25.67 -49.77 -19.73
N LYS A 348 -24.73 -50.13 -18.86
CA LYS A 348 -24.48 -51.52 -18.45
C LYS A 348 -25.63 -52.13 -17.63
N VAL A 349 -26.55 -51.29 -17.12
CA VAL A 349 -27.65 -51.72 -16.25
C VAL A 349 -28.98 -51.80 -17.01
N THR A 350 -29.25 -50.87 -17.92
CA THR A 350 -30.53 -50.82 -18.66
C THR A 350 -30.43 -51.31 -20.10
N GLY A 351 -29.22 -51.48 -20.65
CA GLY A 351 -29.01 -51.88 -22.04
C GLY A 351 -29.34 -50.80 -23.08
N GLU A 352 -29.79 -49.61 -22.66
CA GLU A 352 -30.09 -48.49 -23.54
C GLU A 352 -28.80 -47.77 -23.99
N THR A 353 -28.70 -47.50 -25.29
CA THR A 353 -27.64 -46.66 -25.86
C THR A 353 -27.98 -45.19 -25.69
N LYS A 354 -27.10 -44.44 -24.99
CA LYS A 354 -27.19 -42.99 -24.85
C LYS A 354 -26.04 -42.31 -25.59
N THR A 355 -26.35 -41.27 -26.35
CA THR A 355 -25.34 -40.46 -27.05
C THR A 355 -24.86 -39.34 -26.12
N ILE A 356 -23.58 -39.37 -25.74
CA ILE A 356 -22.94 -38.32 -24.94
C ILE A 356 -21.94 -37.55 -25.79
N LYS A 357 -21.71 -36.27 -25.45
CA LYS A 357 -20.65 -35.46 -26.06
C LYS A 357 -19.36 -35.66 -25.29
N VAL A 358 -18.30 -36.06 -26.00
CA VAL A 358 -16.96 -36.28 -25.43
C VAL A 358 -15.96 -35.47 -26.23
N ARG A 359 -14.89 -35.00 -25.58
CA ARG A 359 -13.82 -34.24 -26.24
C ARG A 359 -13.18 -35.06 -27.36
N ASP A 360 -13.03 -34.45 -28.52
CA ASP A 360 -12.37 -35.06 -29.67
C ASP A 360 -10.87 -34.74 -29.67
N GLY A 361 -10.09 -35.56 -28.96
CA GLY A 361 -8.65 -35.36 -28.83
C GLY A 361 -7.91 -35.23 -30.17
N HIS A 362 -8.36 -35.93 -31.22
CA HIS A 362 -7.73 -35.86 -32.54
C HIS A 362 -7.95 -34.50 -33.20
N ALA A 363 -9.20 -34.00 -33.21
CA ALA A 363 -9.50 -32.68 -33.77
C ALA A 363 -8.84 -31.55 -32.95
N ILE A 364 -8.81 -31.67 -31.63
CA ILE A 364 -8.12 -30.72 -30.74
C ILE A 364 -6.62 -30.69 -31.06
N GLN A 365 -5.98 -31.85 -31.23
CA GLN A 365 -4.56 -31.92 -31.57
C GLN A 365 -4.25 -31.31 -32.94
N MET A 366 -5.10 -31.56 -33.95
CA MET A 366 -4.96 -30.93 -35.27
C MET A 366 -5.12 -29.41 -35.19
N ALA A 367 -6.09 -28.92 -34.40
CA ALA A 367 -6.29 -27.49 -34.20
C ALA A 367 -5.09 -26.86 -33.50
N ASN A 368 -4.54 -27.52 -32.48
CA ASN A 368 -3.33 -27.07 -31.79
C ASN A 368 -2.14 -26.98 -32.76
N ALA A 369 -1.90 -28.02 -33.56
CA ALA A 369 -0.81 -28.01 -34.54
C ALA A 369 -0.92 -26.83 -35.54
N LYS A 370 -2.14 -26.51 -35.97
CA LYS A 370 -2.40 -25.36 -36.86
C LYS A 370 -2.24 -24.01 -36.17
N ILE A 371 -2.60 -23.92 -34.89
CA ILE A 371 -2.39 -22.72 -34.07
C ILE A 371 -0.89 -22.47 -33.88
N GLU A 372 -0.11 -23.51 -33.56
CA GLU A 372 1.35 -23.37 -33.44
C GLU A 372 2.01 -23.01 -34.77
N GLU A 373 1.51 -23.52 -35.90
CA GLU A 373 1.99 -23.11 -37.24
C GLU A 373 1.77 -21.61 -37.48
N ILE A 374 0.63 -21.05 -37.04
CA ILE A 374 0.35 -19.62 -37.11
C ILE A 374 1.28 -18.84 -36.19
N ARG A 375 1.48 -19.29 -34.94
CA ARG A 375 2.36 -18.60 -33.98
C ARG A 375 3.81 -18.59 -34.44
N GLN A 376 4.34 -19.73 -34.88
CA GLN A 376 5.69 -19.80 -35.43
C GLN A 376 5.81 -18.94 -36.69
N GLY A 377 4.78 -18.90 -37.53
CA GLY A 377 4.73 -18.03 -38.70
C GLY A 377 4.87 -16.54 -38.35
N PHE A 378 4.38 -16.10 -37.19
CA PHE A 378 4.56 -14.72 -36.72
C PHE A 378 6.00 -14.45 -36.29
N VAL A 379 6.63 -15.37 -35.56
CA VAL A 379 8.04 -15.26 -35.14
C VAL A 379 8.96 -15.20 -36.37
N ASP A 380 8.74 -16.11 -37.32
CA ASP A 380 9.50 -16.16 -38.57
C ASP A 380 9.28 -14.91 -39.44
N TRP A 381 8.12 -14.27 -39.32
CA TRP A 381 7.79 -13.03 -40.02
C TRP A 381 8.48 -11.81 -39.39
N LEU A 382 8.59 -11.76 -38.06
CA LEU A 382 9.35 -10.72 -37.35
C LEU A 382 10.85 -10.77 -37.64
N GLY A 383 11.39 -11.96 -37.93
CA GLY A 383 12.81 -12.15 -38.28
C GLY A 383 13.19 -11.79 -39.73
N ARG A 384 12.23 -11.41 -40.58
CA ARG A 384 12.46 -10.99 -41.98
C ARG A 384 12.51 -9.48 -42.07
#